data_AF-A0A1Y6JTD9-F1
#
_entry.id   AF-A0A1Y6JTD9-F1
#
_cell.length_a   1.000
_cell.length_b   1.000
_cell.length_c   1.000
_cell.angle_alpha   90.00
_cell.angle_beta   90.00
_cell.angle_gamma   90.00
#
_symmetry.space_group_name_H-M   'P 1'
#
loop_
_entity.id
_entity.type
_entity.pdbx_description
1 polymer ?
#
loop_
_entity_poly.entity_id
_entity_poly.type
_entity_poly.pdbx_seq_one_letter_code
_entity_poly.pdbx_strand_id
1 'polypeptide(L)'
;MRWKNLLLVIGTVLIGSLGLSLTAHASPYIHDQLGILSAQQRQQIIQTNQQWQRTRNRPQLWVYTYAKLPDSALLGFDYSNPFDTPGNDLVDQRFQQLGQRAVDPTASTGDQEYAAAQATKRLHDKVSVIVVYPDNGWHTVIDPSDNLTSGISDFQKWTLTRRLPTKQGTAQSAMTYFNRYQKFITKHIAKPAKIKPGLSWAWVSFWICSPLLLWILIKVLKALRHPTFADDPHAGADMLSGYLWGRWMGGDHDPWDHF
;
A
#
# COMPACT_ATOMS: atom_id res chain seq x y z
N MET A 1 19.01 16.35 -57.35
CA MET A 1 19.55 16.58 -55.99
C MET A 1 18.47 17.14 -55.04
N ARG A 2 17.36 16.43 -54.82
CA ARG A 2 16.16 17.01 -54.14
C ARG A 2 15.40 16.09 -53.18
N TRP A 3 15.94 14.90 -52.87
CA TRP A 3 15.22 13.92 -52.02
C TRP A 3 15.79 13.78 -50.60
N LYS A 4 17.06 14.18 -50.40
CA LYS A 4 17.72 14.12 -49.08
C LYS A 4 17.19 15.17 -48.09
N ASN A 5 16.72 16.31 -48.59
CA ASN A 5 16.23 17.39 -47.73
C ASN A 5 14.78 17.16 -47.26
N LEU A 6 13.99 16.37 -47.97
CA LEU A 6 12.59 16.08 -47.59
C LEU A 6 12.52 15.09 -46.43
N LEU A 7 13.40 14.07 -46.42
CA LEU A 7 13.50 13.08 -45.34
C LEU A 7 14.00 13.69 -44.01
N LEU A 8 14.83 14.72 -44.09
CA LEU A 8 15.37 15.40 -42.91
C LEU A 8 14.31 16.28 -42.22
N VAL A 9 13.40 16.89 -43.00
CA VAL A 9 12.28 17.69 -42.48
C VAL A 9 11.18 16.78 -41.91
N ILE A 10 10.88 15.65 -42.55
CA ILE A 10 9.89 14.69 -42.02
C ILE A 10 10.41 13.99 -40.75
N GLY A 11 11.72 13.71 -40.67
CA GLY A 11 12.36 13.17 -39.46
C GLY A 11 12.39 14.15 -38.28
N THR A 12 12.52 15.45 -38.52
CA THR A 12 12.49 16.47 -37.45
C THR A 12 11.08 16.79 -36.98
N VAL A 13 10.06 16.70 -37.85
CA VAL A 13 8.66 16.89 -37.46
C VAL A 13 8.13 15.70 -36.65
N LEU A 14 8.55 14.47 -36.94
CA LEU A 14 8.15 13.28 -36.17
C LEU A 14 8.86 13.14 -34.80
N ILE A 15 10.07 13.72 -34.65
CA ILE A 15 10.73 13.85 -33.35
C ILE A 15 10.15 15.02 -32.55
N GLY A 16 9.67 16.08 -33.22
CA GLY A 16 8.97 17.21 -32.60
C GLY A 16 7.58 16.87 -32.04
N SER A 17 6.86 15.91 -32.64
CA SER A 17 5.51 15.52 -32.22
C SER A 17 5.44 14.49 -31.08
N LEU A 18 6.57 13.91 -30.67
CA LEU A 18 6.68 13.14 -29.41
C LEU A 18 6.97 14.04 -28.19
N GLY A 19 7.10 15.35 -28.42
CA GLY A 19 7.38 16.40 -27.44
C GLY A 19 6.15 16.98 -26.72
N LEU A 20 4.93 16.50 -26.98
CA LEU A 20 3.75 16.81 -26.16
C LEU A 20 3.72 16.00 -24.86
N SER A 21 4.89 15.78 -24.27
CA SER A 21 4.98 15.58 -22.83
C SER A 21 4.68 16.95 -22.26
N LEU A 22 3.45 17.15 -21.79
CA LEU A 22 3.11 18.20 -20.83
C LEU A 22 4.29 18.36 -19.85
N THR A 23 5.15 19.34 -20.11
CA THR A 23 5.89 20.07 -19.09
C THR A 23 4.85 20.90 -18.36
N ALA A 24 3.86 20.20 -17.76
CA ALA A 24 3.17 20.71 -16.60
C ALA A 24 4.31 21.08 -15.66
N HIS A 25 4.44 22.38 -15.40
CA HIS A 25 5.43 22.98 -14.53
C HIS A 25 5.93 21.98 -13.51
N ALA A 26 7.20 21.59 -13.62
CA ALA A 26 7.83 20.57 -12.79
C ALA A 26 7.59 20.93 -11.32
N SER A 27 6.53 20.35 -10.75
CA SER A 27 6.25 20.46 -9.33
C SER A 27 7.47 19.84 -8.64
N PRO A 28 8.11 20.55 -7.71
CA PRO A 28 9.34 20.04 -7.14
C PRO A 28 9.02 18.73 -6.43
N TYR A 29 9.76 17.66 -6.76
CA TYR A 29 9.66 16.35 -6.09
C TYR A 29 9.89 16.45 -4.57
N ILE A 30 10.41 17.60 -4.13
CA ILE A 30 10.84 17.89 -2.78
C ILE A 30 10.26 19.25 -2.40
N HIS A 31 9.48 19.28 -1.34
CA HIS A 31 9.07 20.51 -0.67
C HIS A 31 9.60 20.44 0.76
N ASP A 32 10.78 21.01 1.01
CA ASP A 32 11.47 20.88 2.29
C ASP A 32 11.43 22.20 3.09
N GLN A 33 10.33 22.46 3.80
CA GLN A 33 10.21 23.67 4.64
C GLN A 33 11.05 23.58 5.92
N LEU A 34 11.29 22.36 6.41
CA LEU A 34 12.09 22.15 7.62
C LEU A 34 13.60 22.25 7.35
N GLY A 35 14.02 22.17 6.09
CA GLY A 35 15.44 22.15 5.74
C GLY A 35 16.18 20.91 6.26
N ILE A 36 15.47 19.82 6.52
CA ILE A 36 16.06 18.63 7.15
C ILE A 36 16.82 17.76 6.14
N LEU A 37 16.52 17.87 4.84
CA LEU A 37 17.13 17.03 3.82
C LEU A 37 18.46 17.61 3.36
N SER A 38 19.52 16.80 3.44
CA SER A 38 20.83 17.16 2.90
C SER A 38 20.83 17.22 1.37
N ALA A 39 21.78 17.95 0.78
CA ALA A 39 21.91 18.03 -0.68
C ALA A 39 22.03 16.65 -1.35
N GLN A 40 22.75 15.71 -0.71
CA GLN A 40 22.88 14.34 -1.21
C GLN A 40 21.55 13.57 -1.19
N GLN A 41 20.76 13.72 -0.13
CA GLN A 41 19.44 13.10 -0.01
C GLN A 41 18.47 13.66 -1.06
N ARG A 42 18.49 14.98 -1.26
CA ARG A 42 17.70 15.65 -2.30
C ARG A 42 18.07 15.14 -3.69
N GLN A 43 19.36 15.03 -3.97
CA GLN A 43 19.85 14.51 -5.25
C GLN A 43 19.42 13.05 -5.47
N GLN A 44 19.45 12.21 -4.44
CA GLN A 44 18.97 10.83 -4.52
C GLN A 44 17.48 10.78 -4.92
N ILE A 45 16.64 11.60 -4.29
CA ILE A 45 15.20 11.68 -4.60
C ILE A 45 14.97 12.10 -6.04
N ILE A 46 15.69 13.11 -6.51
CA ILE A 46 15.60 13.62 -7.88
C ILE A 46 16.02 12.54 -8.88
N GLN A 47 17.17 11.88 -8.66
CA GLN A 47 17.69 10.85 -9.57
C GLN A 47 16.75 9.64 -9.68
N THR A 48 16.18 9.17 -8.58
CA THR A 48 15.21 8.07 -8.58
C THR A 48 13.96 8.45 -9.40
N ASN A 49 13.39 9.64 -9.19
CA ASN A 49 12.23 10.09 -9.95
C ASN A 49 12.54 10.25 -11.45
N GLN A 50 13.70 10.84 -11.80
CA GLN A 50 14.18 10.94 -13.18
C GLN A 50 14.35 9.57 -13.84
N GLN A 51 14.82 8.56 -13.10
CA GLN A 51 14.92 7.19 -13.61
C GLN A 51 13.53 6.63 -13.94
N TRP A 52 12.53 6.86 -13.10
CA TRP A 52 11.17 6.39 -13.33
C TRP A 52 10.44 7.13 -14.45
N GLN A 53 10.79 8.38 -14.76
CA GLN A 53 10.24 9.10 -15.92
C GLN A 53 10.47 8.35 -17.25
N ARG A 54 11.52 7.54 -17.35
CA ARG A 54 11.84 6.72 -18.53
C ARG A 54 11.08 5.39 -18.58
N THR A 55 10.30 5.07 -17.55
CA THR A 55 9.50 3.85 -17.49
C THR A 55 8.11 4.05 -18.07
N ARG A 56 7.39 2.96 -18.37
CA ARG A 56 6.04 3.02 -18.95
C ARG A 56 5.04 3.74 -18.03
N ASN A 57 5.06 3.41 -16.74
CA ASN A 57 4.06 3.89 -15.79
C ASN A 57 4.43 5.25 -15.17
N ARG A 58 5.70 5.65 -15.27
CA ARG A 58 6.23 6.94 -14.78
C ARG A 58 5.79 7.28 -13.34
N PRO A 59 5.91 6.35 -12.38
CA PRO A 59 5.56 6.65 -11.00
C PRO A 59 6.48 7.73 -10.44
N GLN A 60 6.00 8.44 -9.42
CA GLN A 60 6.78 9.44 -8.68
C GLN A 60 6.62 9.24 -7.18
N LEU A 61 7.67 9.58 -6.43
CA LEU A 61 7.68 9.58 -4.98
C LEU A 61 8.19 10.95 -4.52
N TRP A 62 7.28 11.74 -3.94
CA TRP A 62 7.58 13.08 -3.47
C TRP A 62 7.86 13.08 -1.98
N VAL A 63 8.65 14.05 -1.51
CA VAL A 63 8.93 14.25 -0.08
C VAL A 63 8.57 15.67 0.31
N TYR A 64 7.59 15.80 1.20
CA TYR A 64 7.08 17.06 1.72
C TYR A 64 7.39 17.13 3.22
N THR A 65 8.06 18.19 3.64
CA THR A 65 8.32 18.49 5.05
C THR A 65 7.65 19.82 5.37
N TYR A 66 6.84 19.84 6.42
CA TYR A 66 6.07 20.99 6.85
C TYR A 66 6.59 21.49 8.19
N ALA A 67 6.83 22.79 8.29
CA ALA A 67 7.20 23.43 9.55
C ALA A 67 6.01 23.62 10.50
N LYS A 68 4.81 23.78 9.92
CA LYS A 68 3.56 23.91 10.64
C LYS A 68 2.44 23.32 9.79
N LEU A 69 1.48 22.66 10.42
CA LEU A 69 0.26 22.21 9.77
C LEU A 69 -0.81 23.31 9.81
N PRO A 70 -1.58 23.50 8.72
CA PRO A 70 -2.89 24.14 8.79
C PRO A 70 -3.82 23.35 9.73
N ASP A 71 -4.69 24.03 10.47
CA ASP A 71 -5.52 23.40 11.52
C ASP A 71 -6.49 22.32 10.99
N SER A 72 -6.82 22.34 9.69
CA SER A 72 -7.69 21.35 9.05
C SER A 72 -6.93 20.19 8.37
N ALA A 73 -5.60 20.20 8.38
CA ALA A 73 -4.78 19.37 7.51
C ALA A 73 -4.75 17.86 7.81
N LEU A 74 -5.28 17.45 8.97
CA LEU A 74 -5.21 16.06 9.44
C LEU A 74 -6.56 15.49 9.83
N LEU A 75 -7.67 16.15 9.47
CA LEU A 75 -9.00 15.67 9.80
C LEU A 75 -9.22 14.28 9.16
N GLY A 76 -9.25 13.24 10.00
CA GLY A 76 -9.46 11.86 9.56
C GLY A 76 -8.20 11.06 9.23
N PHE A 77 -6.99 11.57 9.48
CA PHE A 77 -5.78 10.79 9.21
C PHE A 77 -5.53 9.70 10.26
N ASP A 78 -5.56 8.42 9.85
CA ASP A 78 -5.25 7.30 10.74
C ASP A 78 -3.77 6.94 10.69
N TYR A 79 -3.04 7.37 11.72
CA TYR A 79 -1.63 7.04 11.92
C TYR A 79 -1.34 5.53 12.04
N SER A 80 -2.33 4.74 12.45
CA SER A 80 -2.21 3.29 12.56
C SER A 80 -2.33 2.62 11.18
N ASN A 81 -2.98 3.27 10.23
CA ASN A 81 -3.19 2.77 8.89
C ASN A 81 -3.03 3.85 7.79
N PRO A 82 -1.78 4.28 7.52
CA PRO A 82 -1.51 5.33 6.54
C PRO A 82 -1.81 4.91 5.09
N PHE A 83 -2.02 3.62 4.81
CA PHE A 83 -2.32 3.14 3.46
C PHE A 83 -3.79 3.21 3.08
N ASP A 84 -4.66 3.03 4.07
CA ASP A 84 -6.11 3.01 3.87
C ASP A 84 -6.76 4.33 4.32
N THR A 85 -5.92 5.31 4.69
CA THR A 85 -6.34 6.70 4.84
C THR A 85 -6.23 7.37 3.47
N PRO A 86 -7.34 7.61 2.75
CA PRO A 86 -7.29 8.28 1.47
C PRO A 86 -6.77 9.72 1.62
N GLY A 87 -5.99 10.16 0.63
CA GLY A 87 -5.75 11.56 0.26
C GLY A 87 -5.81 12.53 1.41
N ASN A 88 -4.69 12.70 2.12
CA ASN A 88 -4.65 13.69 3.18
C ASN A 88 -5.03 15.06 2.58
N ASP A 89 -5.89 15.83 3.25
CA ASP A 89 -6.35 17.15 2.80
C ASP A 89 -5.20 18.04 2.26
N LEU A 90 -3.99 17.92 2.82
CA LEU A 90 -2.79 18.59 2.32
C LEU A 90 -2.36 18.16 0.92
N VAL A 91 -2.31 16.86 0.68
CA VAL A 91 -1.90 16.28 -0.60
C VAL A 91 -2.99 16.56 -1.63
N ASP A 92 -4.25 16.41 -1.25
CA ASP A 92 -5.43 16.69 -2.09
C ASP A 92 -5.47 18.15 -2.51
N GLN A 93 -5.38 19.10 -1.57
CA GLN A 93 -5.32 20.52 -1.89
C GLN A 93 -4.12 20.84 -2.79
N ARG A 94 -2.97 20.20 -2.55
CA ARG A 94 -1.79 20.42 -3.36
C ARG A 94 -1.97 19.88 -4.78
N PHE A 95 -2.55 18.71 -4.94
CA PHE A 95 -2.81 18.11 -6.25
C PHE A 95 -3.87 18.88 -7.01
N GLN A 96 -4.92 19.38 -6.35
CA GLN A 96 -5.91 20.27 -6.96
C GLN A 96 -5.27 21.57 -7.46
N GLN A 97 -4.43 22.22 -6.65
CA GLN A 97 -3.70 23.43 -7.07
C GLN A 97 -2.80 23.17 -8.27
N LEU A 98 -2.09 22.04 -8.29
CA LEU A 98 -1.22 21.65 -9.41
C LEU A 98 -2.04 21.28 -10.66
N GLY A 99 -3.18 20.63 -10.48
CA GLY A 99 -4.11 20.28 -11.54
C GLY A 99 -4.66 21.53 -12.21
N GLN A 100 -5.13 22.51 -11.43
CA GLN A 100 -5.63 23.80 -11.93
C GLN A 100 -4.54 24.59 -12.68
N ARG A 101 -3.30 24.59 -12.18
CA ARG A 101 -2.16 25.26 -12.84
C ARG A 101 -1.71 24.59 -14.13
N ALA A 102 -2.07 23.33 -14.36
CA ALA A 102 -1.70 22.60 -15.55
C ALA A 102 -2.66 22.83 -16.74
N VAL A 103 -3.75 23.57 -16.53
CA VAL A 103 -4.78 23.83 -17.54
C VAL A 103 -4.49 25.11 -18.30
N ASP A 104 -4.81 25.10 -19.60
CA ASP A 104 -4.72 26.27 -20.46
C ASP A 104 -5.78 27.32 -20.06
N PRO A 105 -5.38 28.55 -19.69
CA PRO A 105 -6.31 29.61 -19.29
C PRO A 105 -7.24 30.07 -20.42
N THR A 106 -7.00 29.67 -21.67
CA THR A 106 -7.80 30.06 -22.84
C THR A 106 -8.91 29.08 -23.20
N ALA A 107 -8.99 27.92 -22.54
CA ALA A 107 -10.05 26.93 -22.76
C ALA A 107 -11.41 27.38 -22.18
N SER A 108 -12.51 26.77 -22.65
CA SER A 108 -13.85 27.05 -22.10
C SER A 108 -13.97 26.57 -20.65
N THR A 109 -14.81 27.19 -19.84
CA THR A 109 -14.89 26.93 -18.38
C THR A 109 -15.16 25.46 -18.05
N GLY A 110 -16.04 24.78 -18.81
CA GLY A 110 -16.32 23.36 -18.63
C GLY A 110 -15.16 22.44 -19.03
N ASP A 111 -14.42 22.79 -20.08
CA ASP A 111 -13.23 22.05 -20.50
C ASP A 111 -12.08 22.23 -19.51
N GLN A 112 -11.98 23.42 -18.90
CA GLN A 112 -10.98 23.72 -17.88
C GLN A 112 -11.17 22.89 -16.61
N GLU A 113 -12.40 22.82 -16.10
CA GLU A 113 -12.72 22.04 -14.90
C GLU A 113 -12.45 20.54 -15.13
N TYR A 114 -12.88 20.01 -16.28
CA TYR A 114 -12.62 18.63 -16.64
C TYR A 114 -11.11 18.33 -16.79
N ALA A 115 -10.36 19.21 -17.46
CA ALA A 115 -8.91 19.06 -17.61
C ALA A 115 -8.18 19.13 -16.27
N ALA A 116 -8.59 20.04 -15.37
CA ALA A 116 -8.03 20.17 -14.02
C ALA A 116 -8.31 18.92 -13.18
N ALA A 117 -9.54 18.40 -13.24
CA ALA A 117 -9.91 17.16 -12.56
C ALA A 117 -9.12 15.96 -13.09
N GLN A 118 -8.94 15.87 -14.42
CA GLN A 118 -8.15 14.80 -15.02
C GLN A 118 -6.66 14.91 -14.67
N ALA A 119 -6.11 16.12 -14.62
CA ALA A 119 -4.73 16.35 -14.19
C ALA A 119 -4.53 15.97 -12.71
N THR A 120 -5.46 16.36 -11.84
CA THR A 120 -5.48 15.99 -10.41
C THR A 120 -5.56 14.48 -10.23
N LYS A 121 -6.47 13.81 -10.93
CA LYS A 121 -6.59 12.35 -10.91
C LYS A 121 -5.29 11.66 -11.34
N ARG A 122 -4.63 12.14 -12.40
CA ARG A 122 -3.34 11.58 -12.84
C ARG A 122 -2.24 11.73 -11.79
N LEU A 123 -2.30 12.76 -10.94
CA LEU A 123 -1.40 12.91 -9.80
C LEU A 123 -1.70 11.84 -8.75
N HIS A 124 -2.97 11.67 -8.33
CA HIS A 124 -3.37 10.59 -7.40
C HIS A 124 -3.01 9.20 -7.92
N ASP A 125 -3.16 8.96 -9.22
CA ASP A 125 -2.80 7.67 -9.81
C ASP A 125 -1.30 7.36 -9.64
N LYS A 126 -0.41 8.35 -9.82
CA LYS A 126 1.02 8.11 -10.09
C LYS A 126 1.98 8.62 -9.02
N VAL A 127 1.55 9.53 -8.18
CA VAL A 127 2.39 10.24 -7.22
C VAL A 127 2.08 9.75 -5.83
N SER A 128 3.05 9.10 -5.19
CA SER A 128 3.01 8.85 -3.75
C SER A 128 3.76 9.97 -3.04
N VAL A 129 3.28 10.42 -1.88
CA VAL A 129 3.89 11.53 -1.13
C VAL A 129 4.29 11.08 0.25
N ILE A 130 5.56 11.25 0.61
CA ILE A 130 6.02 11.12 1.99
C ILE A 130 5.85 12.48 2.65
N VAL A 131 5.09 12.52 3.74
CA VAL A 131 4.80 13.76 4.47
C VAL A 131 5.45 13.70 5.85
N VAL A 132 6.19 14.75 6.19
CA VAL A 132 6.79 14.97 7.51
C VAL A 132 6.18 16.23 8.12
N TYR A 133 5.62 16.13 9.32
CA TYR A 133 4.93 17.26 9.95
C TYR A 133 4.89 17.17 11.48
N PRO A 134 4.66 18.30 12.19
CA PRO A 134 4.45 18.30 13.64
C PRO A 134 2.96 18.23 14.01
N ASP A 135 2.54 17.18 14.73
CA ASP A 135 1.22 17.03 15.40
C ASP A 135 1.41 16.32 16.76
N ASN A 136 1.37 17.06 17.86
CA ASN A 136 1.62 16.53 19.23
C ASN A 136 2.92 15.68 19.32
N GLY A 137 3.93 16.07 18.54
CA GLY A 137 5.10 15.26 18.22
C GLY A 137 5.40 15.35 16.73
N TRP A 138 6.50 14.77 16.29
CA TRP A 138 6.83 14.74 14.87
C TRP A 138 6.33 13.45 14.23
N HIS A 139 5.74 13.54 13.05
CA HIS A 139 5.30 12.37 12.30
C HIS A 139 5.92 12.30 10.90
N THR A 140 6.20 11.07 10.45
CA THR A 140 6.50 10.76 9.05
C THR A 140 5.50 9.70 8.58
N VAL A 141 4.75 10.03 7.54
CA VAL A 141 3.71 9.18 6.96
C VAL A 141 3.85 9.12 5.43
N ILE A 142 3.18 8.15 4.82
CA ILE A 142 3.06 8.03 3.37
C ILE A 142 1.60 8.30 3.00
N ASP A 143 1.39 9.03 1.93
CA ASP A 143 0.15 9.09 1.15
C ASP A 143 0.41 8.30 -0.14
N PRO A 144 -0.06 7.04 -0.24
CA PRO A 144 0.23 6.19 -1.38
C PRO A 144 -0.63 6.59 -2.60
N SER A 145 -0.04 6.49 -3.80
CA SER A 145 -0.79 6.71 -5.04
C SER A 145 -1.82 5.60 -5.27
N ASP A 146 -2.87 5.84 -6.05
CA ASP A 146 -3.91 4.83 -6.33
C ASP A 146 -3.34 3.58 -7.01
N ASN A 147 -2.36 3.75 -7.91
CA ASN A 147 -1.65 2.61 -8.52
C ASN A 147 -0.82 1.82 -7.50
N LEU A 148 -0.31 2.46 -6.44
CA LEU A 148 0.39 1.77 -5.37
C LEU A 148 -0.62 1.04 -4.49
N THR A 149 -1.70 1.68 -4.07
CA THR A 149 -2.74 1.09 -3.21
C THR A 149 -3.45 -0.09 -3.88
N SER A 150 -3.79 0.02 -5.16
CA SER A 150 -4.39 -1.08 -5.94
C SER A 150 -3.39 -2.16 -6.36
N GLY A 151 -2.10 -1.83 -6.42
CA GLY A 151 -1.03 -2.72 -6.88
C GLY A 151 -0.44 -3.63 -5.81
N ILE A 152 -0.92 -3.57 -4.56
CA ILE A 152 -0.35 -4.27 -3.41
C ILE A 152 -1.38 -5.09 -2.65
N SER A 153 -0.96 -6.25 -2.14
CA SER A 153 -1.78 -7.05 -1.22
C SER A 153 -1.70 -6.54 0.22
N ASP A 154 -2.65 -6.92 1.07
CA ASP A 154 -2.67 -6.52 2.50
C ASP A 154 -1.40 -6.95 3.26
N PHE A 155 -0.84 -8.12 2.92
CA PHE A 155 0.42 -8.55 3.50
C PHE A 155 1.58 -7.67 3.02
N GLN A 156 1.60 -7.27 1.74
CA GLN A 156 2.62 -6.36 1.23
C GLN A 156 2.50 -4.98 1.86
N LYS A 157 1.29 -4.44 2.01
CA LYS A 157 0.99 -3.22 2.79
C LYS A 157 1.60 -3.32 4.18
N TRP A 158 1.29 -4.39 4.90
CA TRP A 158 1.82 -4.65 6.23
C TRP A 158 3.35 -4.73 6.25
N THR A 159 3.98 -5.45 5.30
CA THR A 159 5.45 -5.53 5.25
C THR A 159 6.11 -4.18 4.95
N LEU A 160 5.46 -3.32 4.16
CA LEU A 160 5.96 -1.99 3.84
C LEU A 160 5.87 -1.07 5.06
N THR A 161 4.79 -1.11 5.83
CA THR A 161 4.62 -0.27 7.03
C THR A 161 5.33 -0.79 8.27
N ARG A 162 5.56 -2.11 8.38
CA ARG A 162 6.12 -2.72 9.59
C ARG A 162 7.48 -2.13 9.98
N ARG A 163 7.63 -1.68 11.23
CA ARG A 163 8.85 -1.05 11.77
C ARG A 163 9.24 0.29 11.11
N LEU A 164 8.31 0.98 10.45
CA LEU A 164 8.55 2.37 10.10
C LEU A 164 8.28 3.26 11.32
N PRO A 165 9.21 4.16 11.68
CA PRO A 165 8.98 5.10 12.77
C PRO A 165 7.97 6.14 12.32
N THR A 166 6.73 6.04 12.79
CA THR A 166 5.68 7.02 12.49
C THR A 166 5.84 8.29 13.32
N LYS A 167 6.30 8.19 14.58
CA LYS A 167 6.49 9.33 15.52
C LYS A 167 7.87 9.98 15.47
N GLN A 168 8.47 10.07 14.29
CA GLN A 168 9.75 10.77 14.09
C GLN A 168 9.63 11.66 12.85
N GLY A 169 10.17 12.88 12.88
CA GLY A 169 10.18 13.82 11.74
C GLY A 169 11.58 14.27 11.41
N THR A 170 12.49 13.31 11.29
CA THR A 170 13.89 13.57 10.98
C THR A 170 14.16 13.29 9.50
N ALA A 171 15.27 13.79 8.98
CA ALA A 171 15.75 13.43 7.64
C ALA A 171 15.90 11.90 7.51
N GLN A 172 16.32 11.24 8.59
CA GLN A 172 16.52 9.80 8.62
C GLN A 172 15.20 9.02 8.52
N SER A 173 14.14 9.46 9.18
CA SER A 173 12.82 8.82 9.04
C SER A 173 12.28 9.01 7.62
N ALA A 174 12.34 10.24 7.08
CA ALA A 174 11.94 10.52 5.69
C ALA A 174 12.68 9.64 4.68
N MET A 175 14.00 9.53 4.81
CA MET A 175 14.80 8.68 3.92
C MET A 175 14.60 7.19 4.15
N THR A 176 14.25 6.76 5.36
CA THR A 176 13.89 5.36 5.64
C THR A 176 12.62 4.96 4.91
N TYR A 177 11.61 5.83 4.91
CA TYR A 177 10.41 5.67 4.08
C TYR A 177 10.84 5.65 2.60
N PHE A 178 11.52 6.70 2.13
CA PHE A 178 11.91 6.83 0.72
C PHE A 178 12.64 5.58 0.21
N ASN A 179 13.64 5.10 0.96
CA ASN A 179 14.44 3.94 0.58
C ASN A 179 13.64 2.63 0.52
N ARG A 180 12.62 2.48 1.38
CA ARG A 180 11.76 1.30 1.37
C ARG A 180 10.78 1.35 0.21
N TYR A 181 10.06 2.46 0.07
CA TYR A 181 9.04 2.63 -0.98
C TYR A 181 9.65 2.65 -2.37
N GLN A 182 10.82 3.28 -2.58
CA GLN A 182 11.42 3.32 -3.91
C GLN A 182 11.78 1.92 -4.46
N LYS A 183 12.26 1.02 -3.61
CA LYS A 183 12.60 -0.35 -4.03
C LYS A 183 11.34 -1.10 -4.46
N PHE A 184 10.26 -0.91 -3.71
CA PHE A 184 8.98 -1.54 -3.99
C PHE A 184 8.36 -0.98 -5.28
N ILE A 185 8.22 0.34 -5.39
CA ILE A 185 7.67 1.04 -6.57
C ILE A 185 8.48 0.67 -7.81
N THR A 186 9.80 0.63 -7.74
CA THR A 186 10.66 0.24 -8.87
C THR A 186 10.31 -1.16 -9.38
N LYS A 187 10.15 -2.12 -8.47
CA LYS A 187 9.93 -3.53 -8.80
C LYS A 187 8.50 -3.83 -9.25
N HIS A 188 7.52 -3.18 -8.64
CA HIS A 188 6.11 -3.55 -8.80
C HIS A 188 5.28 -2.57 -9.64
N ILE A 189 5.72 -1.31 -9.78
CA ILE A 189 4.95 -0.26 -10.49
C ILE A 189 5.73 0.31 -11.67
N ALA A 190 7.00 0.64 -11.51
CA ALA A 190 7.80 1.28 -12.57
C ALA A 190 8.16 0.27 -13.67
N LYS A 191 8.59 -0.94 -13.28
CA LYS A 191 9.03 -2.00 -14.21
C LYS A 191 8.30 -3.33 -13.96
N PRO A 192 6.96 -3.38 -14.00
CA PRO A 192 6.26 -4.63 -13.76
C PRO A 192 6.53 -5.59 -14.92
N ALA A 193 7.25 -6.69 -14.67
CA ALA A 193 7.38 -7.77 -15.64
C ALA A 193 6.04 -8.50 -15.84
N LYS A 194 5.28 -8.68 -14.74
CA LYS A 194 3.88 -9.10 -14.66
C LYS A 194 3.31 -8.53 -13.35
N ILE A 195 2.13 -7.90 -13.37
CA ILE A 195 1.43 -7.50 -12.14
C ILE A 195 0.93 -8.79 -11.50
N LYS A 196 1.65 -9.30 -10.49
CA LYS A 196 1.17 -10.39 -9.66
C LYS A 196 0.66 -9.75 -8.37
N PRO A 197 -0.64 -9.84 -8.04
CA PRO A 197 -1.07 -9.49 -6.69
C PRO A 197 -0.25 -10.32 -5.71
N GLY A 198 0.39 -9.67 -4.74
CA GLY A 198 1.20 -10.36 -3.75
C GLY A 198 0.38 -11.39 -2.96
N LEU A 199 1.06 -12.21 -2.17
CA LEU A 199 0.39 -13.09 -1.19
C LEU A 199 -0.52 -12.23 -0.30
N SER A 200 -1.78 -12.58 -0.16
CA SER A 200 -2.68 -11.94 0.81
C SER A 200 -2.52 -12.58 2.19
N TRP A 201 -3.02 -11.94 3.25
CA TRP A 201 -3.06 -12.54 4.58
C TRP A 201 -3.86 -13.86 4.62
N ALA A 202 -4.88 -14.00 3.77
CA ALA A 202 -5.63 -15.25 3.62
C ALA A 202 -4.73 -16.39 3.12
N TRP A 203 -3.86 -16.12 2.14
CA TRP A 203 -2.88 -17.11 1.67
C TRP A 203 -1.82 -17.42 2.74
N VAL A 204 -1.30 -16.40 3.42
CA VAL A 204 -0.29 -16.58 4.48
C VAL A 204 -0.86 -17.41 5.64
N SER A 205 -2.06 -17.06 6.11
CA SER A 205 -2.75 -17.82 7.16
C SER A 205 -3.09 -19.24 6.71
N PHE A 206 -3.54 -19.43 5.47
CA PHE A 206 -3.76 -20.78 4.93
C PHE A 206 -2.49 -21.64 5.00
N TRP A 207 -1.33 -21.11 4.56
CA TRP A 207 -0.07 -21.86 4.61
C TRP A 207 0.43 -22.13 6.04
N ILE A 208 0.19 -21.23 6.98
CA ILE A 208 0.57 -21.40 8.39
C ILE A 208 -0.38 -22.37 9.11
N CYS A 209 -1.68 -22.28 8.85
CA CYS A 209 -2.70 -23.10 9.51
C CYS A 209 -2.84 -24.49 8.88
N SER A 210 -2.52 -24.66 7.60
CA SER A 210 -2.67 -25.94 6.90
C SER A 210 -1.91 -27.11 7.55
N PRO A 211 -0.64 -26.96 7.99
CA PRO A 211 0.05 -28.00 8.75
C PRO A 211 -0.62 -28.35 10.08
N LEU A 212 -1.15 -27.36 10.80
CA LEU A 212 -1.89 -27.56 12.05
C LEU A 212 -3.20 -28.29 11.79
N LEU A 213 -3.97 -27.86 10.78
CA LEU A 213 -5.21 -28.53 10.38
C LEU A 213 -4.96 -29.97 9.91
N LEU A 214 -3.88 -30.20 9.16
CA LEU A 214 -3.47 -31.55 8.74
C LEU A 214 -3.09 -32.42 9.94
N TRP A 215 -2.36 -31.85 10.91
CA TRP A 215 -2.01 -32.55 12.15
C TRP A 215 -3.25 -32.91 12.98
N ILE A 216 -4.19 -31.97 13.14
CA ILE A 216 -5.49 -32.21 13.81
C ILE A 216 -6.26 -33.30 13.06
N LEU A 217 -6.33 -33.22 11.73
CA LEU A 217 -7.02 -34.21 10.91
C LEU A 217 -6.40 -35.61 11.07
N ILE A 218 -5.07 -35.73 11.07
CA ILE A 218 -4.38 -37.01 11.33
C ILE A 218 -4.71 -37.55 12.72
N LYS A 219 -4.75 -36.69 13.74
CA LYS A 219 -5.12 -37.07 15.12
C LYS A 219 -6.56 -37.56 15.21
N VAL A 220 -7.50 -36.84 14.59
CA VAL A 220 -8.92 -37.23 14.52
C VAL A 220 -9.08 -38.55 13.77
N LEU A 221 -8.45 -38.71 12.60
CA LEU A 221 -8.50 -39.97 11.84
C LEU A 221 -7.86 -41.15 12.60
N LYS A 222 -6.80 -40.92 13.36
CA LYS A 222 -6.23 -41.95 14.25
C LYS A 222 -7.19 -42.31 15.40
N ALA A 223 -7.83 -41.33 16.02
CA ALA A 223 -8.82 -41.55 17.07
C ALA A 223 -10.08 -42.28 16.56
N LEU A 224 -10.48 -42.03 15.30
CA LEU A 224 -11.61 -42.74 14.68
C LEU A 224 -11.25 -44.15 14.17
N ARG A 225 -9.99 -44.39 13.79
CA ARG A 225 -9.50 -45.73 13.37
C ARG A 225 -9.21 -46.66 14.54
N HIS A 226 -8.85 -46.11 15.69
CA HIS A 226 -8.76 -46.84 16.94
C HIS A 226 -9.84 -46.29 17.86
N PRO A 227 -11.11 -46.72 17.72
CA PRO A 227 -12.00 -46.59 18.85
C PRO A 227 -11.31 -47.33 19.98
N THR A 228 -10.77 -46.58 20.94
CA THR A 228 -10.47 -47.11 22.27
C THR A 228 -11.80 -47.54 22.85
N PHE A 229 -12.28 -48.69 22.41
CA PHE A 229 -13.07 -49.56 23.25
C PHE A 229 -12.14 -49.87 24.41
N ALA A 230 -12.36 -49.15 25.51
CA ALA A 230 -11.72 -49.44 26.77
C ALA A 230 -12.25 -50.81 27.23
N ASP A 231 -11.57 -51.88 26.83
CA ASP A 231 -11.71 -53.21 27.42
C ASP A 231 -10.91 -53.30 28.73
N ASP A 232 -10.91 -52.23 29.54
CA ASP A 232 -10.27 -52.26 30.84
C ASP A 232 -11.16 -51.57 31.89
N PRO A 233 -11.89 -52.34 32.73
CA PRO A 233 -12.78 -51.81 33.76
C PRO A 233 -12.05 -51.05 34.88
N HIS A 234 -10.72 -50.95 34.84
CA HIS A 234 -9.90 -50.40 35.92
C HIS A 234 -8.96 -49.26 35.52
N ALA A 235 -8.94 -48.84 34.25
CA ALA A 235 -8.14 -47.70 33.83
C ALA A 235 -8.93 -46.40 34.03
N GLY A 236 -8.61 -45.66 35.10
CA GLY A 236 -9.28 -44.43 35.53
C GLY A 236 -9.66 -43.50 34.38
N ALA A 237 -10.96 -43.40 34.15
CA ALA A 237 -11.55 -42.54 33.14
C ALA A 237 -11.39 -41.07 33.54
N ASP A 238 -10.74 -40.29 32.68
CA ASP A 238 -10.78 -38.84 32.73
C ASP A 238 -12.24 -38.38 32.76
N MET A 239 -12.59 -37.70 33.85
CA MET A 239 -13.93 -37.24 34.24
C MET A 239 -14.67 -36.48 33.12
N LEU A 240 -13.92 -35.88 32.18
CA LEU A 240 -14.46 -35.12 31.06
C LEU A 240 -15.08 -36.02 29.97
N SER A 241 -14.52 -37.21 29.75
CA SER A 241 -14.97 -38.14 28.71
C SER A 241 -16.30 -38.80 29.09
N GLY A 242 -16.45 -39.19 30.36
CA GLY A 242 -17.70 -39.75 30.88
C GLY A 242 -18.85 -38.74 30.94
N TYR A 243 -18.55 -37.48 31.27
CA TYR A 243 -19.58 -36.44 31.42
C TYR A 243 -20.18 -35.98 30.08
N LEU A 244 -19.36 -35.88 29.03
CA LEU A 244 -19.83 -35.49 27.69
C LEU A 244 -20.58 -36.61 26.98
N TRP A 245 -20.14 -37.86 27.14
CA TRP A 245 -20.77 -39.01 26.49
C TRP A 245 -22.03 -39.50 27.22
N GLY A 246 -22.03 -39.51 28.56
CA GLY A 246 -23.20 -39.92 29.35
C GLY A 246 -24.41 -38.98 29.20
N ARG A 247 -24.17 -37.71 28.88
CA ARG A 247 -25.24 -36.72 28.65
C ARG A 247 -25.87 -36.80 27.26
N TRP A 248 -25.15 -37.32 26.26
CA TRP A 248 -25.63 -37.37 24.88
C TRP A 248 -26.29 -38.71 24.52
N MET A 249 -25.88 -39.80 25.19
CA MET A 249 -26.47 -41.14 25.02
C MET A 249 -27.55 -41.48 26.06
N GLY A 250 -28.21 -40.47 26.63
CA GLY A 250 -29.21 -40.66 27.68
C GLY A 250 -30.25 -41.74 27.36
N GLY A 251 -30.45 -42.64 28.31
CA GLY A 251 -31.54 -43.60 28.33
C GLY A 251 -31.91 -43.86 29.78
N ASP A 252 -33.01 -43.23 30.18
CA ASP A 252 -33.84 -43.44 31.37
C ASP A 252 -33.51 -44.70 32.19
N HIS A 253 -32.99 -44.53 33.41
CA HIS A 253 -33.09 -45.54 34.44
C HIS A 253 -34.33 -45.22 35.29
N ASP A 254 -35.44 -45.86 34.95
CA ASP A 254 -36.65 -45.91 35.76
C ASP A 254 -36.33 -46.39 37.19
N PRO A 255 -36.75 -45.67 38.24
CA PRO A 255 -36.47 -46.03 39.62
C PRO A 255 -37.58 -46.90 40.21
N TRP A 256 -37.95 -48.02 39.56
CA TRP A 256 -38.97 -48.93 40.10
C TRP A 256 -38.73 -50.37 39.69
N ASP A 257 -37.91 -51.10 40.45
CA ASP A 257 -37.95 -52.57 40.52
C ASP A 257 -37.44 -53.02 41.90
N HIS A 258 -38.32 -52.87 42.90
CA HIS A 258 -38.32 -53.69 44.10
C HIS A 258 -39.76 -54.18 44.27
N PHE A 259 -40.01 -55.46 43.97
CA PHE A 259 -40.77 -56.46 44.74
C PHE A 259 -41.00 -57.72 43.89
#